data_AF-A0A106BZW8-F1
#
_entry.id   AF-A0A106BZW8-F1
#
_cell.length_a   1.000
_cell.length_b   1.000
_cell.length_c   1.000
_cell.angle_alpha   90.00
_cell.angle_beta   90.00
_cell.angle_gamma   90.00
#
_symmetry.space_group_name_H-M   'P 1'
#
loop_
_entity.id
_entity.type
_entity.pdbx_description
1 polymer ?
#
loop_
_entity_poly.entity_id
_entity_poly.type
_entity_poly.pdbx_seq_one_letter_code
_entity_poly.pdbx_strand_id
1 'polypeptide(L)' 'MGGETYMVSRQAATGFTGMGTLKAEAMTEAYAQCQKSKKMVKVLETIDAKPPFIFGNFPKTEIRFKCIEES' A
#
# COMPACT_ATOMS: atom_id res chain seq x y z
N MET A 1 -5.67 8.18 -19.89
CA MET A 1 -5.57 7.36 -18.67
C MET A 1 -4.63 6.20 -18.96
N GLY A 2 -3.34 6.32 -18.65
CA GLY A 2 -2.28 5.49 -19.25
C GLY A 2 -1.55 4.56 -18.28
N GLY A 3 -1.68 3.25 -18.54
CA GLY A 3 -0.68 2.19 -18.26
C GLY A 3 -0.48 1.73 -16.82
N GLU A 4 -1.18 0.65 -16.44
CA GLU A 4 -0.84 -0.32 -15.36
C GLU A 4 -0.47 0.23 -13.97
N THR A 5 -1.10 1.31 -13.51
CA THR A 5 -1.01 1.72 -12.10
C THR A 5 -2.04 0.96 -11.26
N TYR A 6 -1.57 0.28 -10.23
CA TYR A 6 -2.39 -0.40 -9.22
C TYR A 6 -2.38 0.38 -7.90
N MET A 7 -3.37 0.10 -7.06
CA MET A 7 -3.53 0.71 -5.75
C MET A 7 -3.94 -0.34 -4.72
N VAL A 8 -3.28 -0.35 -3.57
CA VAL A 8 -3.69 -1.11 -2.38
C VAL A 8 -3.88 -0.12 -1.24
N SER A 9 -5.01 -0.23 -0.53
CA SER A 9 -5.34 0.62 0.61
C SER A 9 -5.67 -0.26 1.81
N ARG A 10 -4.92 -0.09 2.90
CA ARG A 10 -5.12 -0.78 4.17
C ARG A 10 -5.44 0.22 5.27
N GLN A 11 -6.46 -0.10 6.06
CA GLN A 11 -6.89 0.69 7.20
C GLN A 11 -7.01 -0.22 8.41
N ALA A 12 -6.49 0.21 9.55
CA ALA A 12 -6.60 -0.54 10.78
C ALA A 12 -7.86 -0.20 11.58
N ALA A 13 -8.26 -1.14 12.44
CA ALA A 13 -9.29 -0.93 13.46
C ALA A 13 -8.72 -0.22 14.70
N THR A 14 -9.59 0.08 15.67
CA THR A 14 -9.18 0.66 16.97
C THR A 14 -8.22 -0.26 17.72
N GLY A 15 -7.27 0.33 18.48
CA GLY A 15 -6.26 -0.44 19.24
C GLY A 15 -5.07 -0.93 18.40
N PHE A 16 -4.94 -0.45 17.16
CA PHE A 16 -3.85 -0.78 16.25
C PHE A 16 -2.46 -0.39 16.77
N THR A 17 -1.49 -1.27 16.55
CA THR A 17 -0.16 -1.23 17.18
C THR A 17 0.90 -0.43 16.40
N GLY A 18 0.69 -0.11 15.12
CA GLY A 18 1.56 0.86 14.43
C GLY A 18 1.60 0.77 12.89
N MET A 19 1.71 1.95 12.25
CA MET A 19 1.63 2.17 10.79
C MET A 19 2.54 1.27 9.94
N GLY A 20 3.68 0.82 10.48
CA GLY A 20 4.60 -0.07 9.77
C GLY A 20 3.95 -1.40 9.35
N THR A 21 3.01 -1.91 10.14
CA THR A 21 2.32 -3.18 9.80
C THR A 21 1.36 -3.01 8.63
N LEU A 22 0.55 -1.95 8.58
CA LEU A 22 -0.31 -1.64 7.43
C LEU A 22 0.50 -1.46 6.15
N LYS A 23 1.66 -0.79 6.25
CA LYS A 23 2.55 -0.62 5.11
C LYS A 23 3.14 -1.94 4.64
N ALA A 24 3.54 -2.82 5.57
CA ALA A 24 4.04 -4.15 5.23
C ALA A 24 2.97 -5.00 4.54
N GLU A 25 1.74 -5.03 5.07
CA GLU A 25 0.61 -5.75 4.47
C GLU A 25 0.28 -5.22 3.06
N ALA A 26 0.19 -3.89 2.90
CA ALA A 26 -0.07 -3.27 1.61
C ALA A 26 1.04 -3.58 0.59
N MET A 27 2.31 -3.63 1.02
CA MET A 27 3.43 -4.05 0.19
C MET A 27 3.36 -5.53 -0.17
N THR A 28 3.00 -6.41 0.77
CA THR A 28 2.83 -7.85 0.51
C THR A 28 1.79 -8.09 -0.59
N GLU A 29 0.68 -7.36 -0.58
CA GLU A 29 -0.31 -7.43 -1.68
C GLU A 29 0.19 -6.88 -3.00
N ALA A 30 0.95 -5.77 -2.97
CA ALA A 30 1.55 -5.24 -4.18
C ALA A 30 2.50 -6.28 -4.82
N TYR A 31 3.32 -6.96 -3.99
CA TYR A 31 4.16 -8.06 -4.44
C TYR A 31 3.35 -9.23 -4.99
N ALA A 32 2.32 -9.67 -4.27
CA ALA A 32 1.45 -10.74 -4.73
C ALA A 32 0.78 -10.41 -6.07
N GLN A 33 0.43 -9.13 -6.31
CA GLN A 33 -0.14 -8.69 -7.57
C GLN A 33 0.87 -8.73 -8.71
N CYS A 34 2.11 -8.23 -8.51
CA CYS A 34 3.12 -8.23 -9.58
C CYS A 34 3.74 -9.61 -9.85
N GLN A 35 3.78 -10.48 -8.83
CA GLN A 35 4.24 -11.87 -8.98
C GLN A 35 3.35 -12.69 -9.94
N LYS A 36 2.05 -12.38 -10.07
CA LYS A 36 1.16 -13.02 -11.05
C LYS A 36 1.68 -12.92 -12.49
N SER A 37 2.42 -11.85 -12.78
CA SER A 37 3.03 -11.58 -14.08
C SER A 37 4.56 -11.70 -14.06
N LYS A 38 5.15 -12.26 -12.99
CA LYS A 38 6.61 -12.35 -12.78
C LYS A 38 7.35 -11.00 -12.89
N LYS A 39 6.67 -9.92 -12.52
CA LYS A 39 7.18 -8.55 -12.54
C LYS A 39 7.57 -8.09 -11.13
N MET A 40 8.42 -7.08 -11.03
CA MET A 40 8.76 -6.41 -9.78
C MET A 40 7.81 -5.24 -9.46
N VAL A 41 7.65 -4.96 -8.17
CA VAL A 41 6.87 -3.81 -7.69
C VAL A 41 7.72 -2.55 -7.76
N LYS A 42 7.26 -1.56 -8.53
CA LYS A 42 7.75 -0.18 -8.46
C LYS A 42 6.71 0.68 -7.74
N VAL A 43 7.00 1.05 -6.51
CA VAL A 43 6.17 2.00 -5.76
C VAL A 43 6.28 3.37 -6.43
N LEU A 44 5.14 3.96 -6.75
CA LEU A 44 5.02 5.32 -7.27
C LEU A 44 4.79 6.32 -6.14
N GLU A 45 3.91 5.96 -5.20
CA GLU A 45 3.47 6.83 -4.13
C GLU A 45 3.04 6.00 -2.91
N THR A 46 3.28 6.53 -1.71
CA THR A 46 2.72 6.01 -0.47
C THR A 46 2.03 7.15 0.26
N ILE A 47 0.75 6.98 0.56
CA ILE A 47 -0.08 7.97 1.24
C ILE A 47 -0.49 7.40 2.58
N ASP A 48 0.08 7.97 3.64
CA ASP A 48 -0.22 7.59 5.02
C ASP A 48 -1.17 8.60 5.67
N ALA A 49 -2.16 8.11 6.40
CA ALA A 49 -2.97 8.93 7.29
C ALA A 49 -2.06 9.49 8.39
N LYS A 50 -2.19 10.78 8.65
CA LYS A 50 -1.37 11.48 9.64
C LYS A 50 -2.09 11.52 10.99
N PRO A 51 -1.37 11.34 12.11
CA PRO A 51 -1.94 11.50 13.44
C PRO A 51 -2.39 12.96 13.69
N PRO A 52 -3.31 13.19 14.66
CA PRO A 52 -3.81 12.23 15.65
C PRO A 52 -4.96 11.35 15.14
N PHE A 53 -4.92 10.05 15.45
CA PHE A 53 -5.93 9.05 15.03
C PHE A 53 -7.13 9.00 15.98
N ILE A 54 -7.86 10.10 16.03
CA ILE A 54 -9.02 10.32 16.89
C ILE A 54 -10.22 10.78 16.05
N PHE A 55 -11.43 10.69 16.60
CA PHE A 55 -12.65 11.18 15.97
C PHE A 55 -12.89 10.67 14.53
N GLY A 56 -12.64 9.39 14.28
CA GLY A 56 -12.88 8.77 12.97
C GLY A 56 -11.72 8.90 11.97
N ASN A 57 -10.60 9.54 12.35
CA ASN A 57 -9.33 9.39 11.65
C ASN A 57 -8.68 8.06 12.07
N PHE A 58 -8.75 7.06 11.20
CA PHE A 58 -8.15 5.75 11.46
C PHE A 58 -6.78 5.63 10.78
N PRO A 59 -5.82 4.89 11.39
CA PRO A 59 -4.56 4.57 10.74
C PRO A 59 -4.81 3.92 9.37
N LYS A 60 -4.28 4.51 8.30
CA LYS A 60 -4.48 4.04 6.93
C LYS A 60 -3.22 4.29 6.09
N THR A 61 -2.87 3.33 5.24
CA THR A 61 -1.81 3.44 4.25
C THR A 61 -2.37 3.07 2.88
N GLU A 62 -2.10 3.89 1.88
CA GLU A 62 -2.35 3.61 0.47
C GLU A 62 -1.02 3.54 -0.28
N ILE A 63 -0.81 2.49 -1.08
CA ILE A 63 0.35 2.32 -1.93
C ILE A 63 -0.11 2.30 -3.37
N ARG A 64 0.43 3.20 -4.17
CA ARG A 64 0.26 3.22 -5.62
C ARG A 64 1.52 2.67 -6.25
N PHE A 65 1.38 1.70 -7.15
CA PHE A 65 2.53 1.00 -7.71
C PHE A 65 2.29 0.59 -9.15
N LYS A 66 3.37 0.23 -9.84
CA LYS A 66 3.34 -0.46 -11.13
C LYS A 66 4.08 -1.77 -11.03
N CYS A 67 3.71 -2.71 -11.88
CA CYS A 67 4.49 -3.91 -12.11
C CYS A 67 5.41 -3.66 -13.30
N ILE A 68 6.73 -3.74 -13.07
CA ILE A 68 7.75 -3.52 -14.09
C ILE A 68 8.60 -4.78 -14.28
N GLU A 69 9.18 -4.95 -15.46
CA GLU A 69 10.15 -6.03 -15.69
C GLU A 69 11.39 -5.85 -14.79
N GLU A 70 12.00 -6.96 -14.42
CA GLU A 70 13.33 -6.96 -13.80
C GLU A 70 14.36 -6.56 -14.86
N SER A 71 15.02 -5.42 -14.65
CA SER A 71 16.02 -4.84 -15.58
C SER A 71 17.44 -5.16 -15.11
#